data_AF-A2F759-F1
#
_entry.id   AF-A2F759-F1
#
_cell.length_a   1.000
_cell.length_b   1.000
_cell.length_c   1.000
_cell.angle_alpha   90.00
_cell.angle_beta   90.00
_cell.angle_gamma   90.00
#
_symmetry.space_group_name_H-M   'P 1'
#
loop_
_entity.id
_entity.type
_entity.pdbx_description
1 polymer ?
#
loop_
_entity_poly.entity_id
_entity_poly.type
_entity_poly.pdbx_seq_one_letter_code
_entity_poly.pdbx_strand_id
1 'polypeptide(L)'
;MQEQLMTLTPSEQKLFVCLAANKIKRYPLIVTGGTASGKTYTVRLFAQAINKKLIVIPVNADTSISTITGSYKPSKYVSKQNIQKIINKLSEDPAFNELSRMLLETAKSHIE
;
A
#
# COMPACT_ATOMS: atom_id res chain seq x y z
N MET A 1 2.77 20.04 26.51
CA MET A 1 4.01 19.62 25.79
C MET A 1 5.25 19.86 26.64
N GLN A 2 5.51 21.09 27.11
CA GLN A 2 6.69 21.39 27.93
C GLN A 2 6.74 20.52 29.21
N GLU A 3 5.61 20.35 29.89
CA GLU A 3 5.51 19.52 31.10
C GLU A 3 5.82 18.03 30.84
N GLN A 4 5.29 17.46 29.74
CA GLN A 4 5.56 16.07 29.36
C GLN A 4 7.02 15.82 28.94
N LEU A 5 7.74 16.85 28.50
CA LEU A 5 9.15 16.74 28.15
C LEU A 5 10.05 16.72 29.39
N MET A 6 9.63 17.41 30.46
CA MET A 6 10.34 17.48 31.74
C MET A 6 10.26 16.19 32.55
N THR A 7 9.30 15.30 32.25
CA THR A 7 9.07 14.05 32.98
C THR A 7 9.72 12.82 32.34
N LEU A 8 10.57 12.98 31.31
CA LEU A 8 11.20 11.82 30.65
C LEU A 8 12.23 11.16 31.56
N THR A 9 12.16 9.83 31.65
CA THR A 9 13.18 9.02 32.30
C THR A 9 14.51 9.07 31.53
N PRO A 10 15.66 8.76 32.16
CA PRO A 10 16.96 8.78 31.48
C PRO A 10 17.03 7.89 30.22
N SER A 11 16.32 6.76 30.22
CA SER A 11 16.25 5.86 29.05
C SER A 11 15.46 6.48 27.90
N GLU A 12 14.36 7.17 28.20
CA GLU A 12 13.55 7.87 27.20
C GLU A 12 14.28 9.09 26.63
N GLN A 13 15.03 9.82 27.47
CA GLN A 13 15.89 10.93 27.02
C GLN A 13 16.93 10.45 26.00
N LYS A 14 17.59 9.31 26.27
CA LYS A 14 18.56 8.71 25.32
C LYS A 14 17.91 8.36 23.98
N LEU A 15 16.72 7.75 24.01
CA LEU A 15 15.98 7.45 22.79
C LEU A 15 15.58 8.74 22.05
N PHE A 16 15.14 9.76 22.77
CA PHE A 16 14.78 11.05 22.19
C PHE A 16 15.96 11.71 21.45
N VAL A 17 17.16 11.70 22.06
CA VAL A 17 18.40 12.19 21.43
C VAL A 17 18.76 11.35 20.19
N CYS A 18 18.62 10.02 20.25
CA CYS A 18 18.85 9.15 19.11
C CYS A 18 17.91 9.47 17.93
N LEU A 19 16.61 9.66 18.21
CA LEU A 19 15.62 10.06 17.20
C LEU A 19 15.95 11.43 16.59
N ALA A 20 16.39 12.40 17.42
CA ALA A 20 16.82 13.72 16.97
C ALA A 20 18.02 13.64 16.02
N ALA A 21 19.04 12.86 16.35
CA ALA A 21 20.20 12.65 15.50
C ALA A 21 19.85 11.92 14.19
N ASN A 22 18.96 10.93 14.28
CA ASN A 22 18.53 10.15 13.12
C ASN A 22 17.68 10.97 12.12
N LYS A 23 16.96 12.00 12.57
CA LYS A 23 16.20 12.91 11.69
C LYS A 23 17.05 13.48 10.54
N ILE A 24 18.34 13.71 10.79
CA ILE A 24 19.30 14.21 9.78
C ILE A 24 19.75 13.07 8.85
N LYS A 25 20.16 11.93 9.42
CA LYS A 25 20.78 10.82 8.67
C LYS A 25 19.79 9.87 7.99
N ARG A 26 18.52 9.83 8.43
CA ARG A 26 17.43 9.00 7.90
C ARG A 26 17.70 7.49 7.85
N TYR A 27 18.41 6.94 8.82
CA TYR A 27 18.60 5.49 8.90
C TYR A 27 17.39 4.79 9.52
N PRO A 28 17.00 3.59 9.04
CA PRO A 28 16.02 2.75 9.72
C PRO A 28 16.47 2.45 11.16
N LEU A 29 15.55 2.56 12.12
CA LEU A 29 15.82 2.30 13.54
C LEU A 29 14.93 1.17 14.06
N ILE A 30 15.53 0.27 14.83
CA ILE A 30 14.82 -0.73 15.62
C ILE A 30 15.00 -0.35 17.09
N VAL A 31 13.90 -0.15 17.81
CA VAL A 31 13.92 0.23 19.24
C VAL A 31 13.44 -0.96 20.06
N THR A 32 14.33 -1.54 20.86
CA THR A 32 14.07 -2.73 21.68
C THR A 32 13.99 -2.39 23.17
N GLY A 33 13.37 -3.27 23.97
CA GLY A 33 13.24 -3.14 25.42
C GLY A 33 11.94 -3.76 25.94
N GLY A 34 11.80 -3.92 27.25
CA GLY A 34 10.61 -4.55 27.87
C GLY A 34 9.27 -3.83 27.60
N THR A 35 8.15 -4.53 27.76
CA THR A 35 6.81 -3.91 27.66
C THR A 35 6.68 -2.77 28.68
N ALA A 36 5.90 -1.74 28.34
CA ALA A 36 5.70 -0.54 29.17
C ALA A 36 6.96 0.30 29.47
N SER A 37 8.09 0.07 28.81
CA SER A 37 9.32 0.87 29.00
C SER A 37 9.33 2.24 28.31
N GLY A 38 8.16 2.80 27.95
CA GLY A 38 8.07 4.16 27.38
C GLY A 38 8.47 4.34 25.91
N LYS A 39 8.84 3.27 25.17
CA LYS A 39 9.30 3.37 23.76
C LYS A 39 8.29 4.03 22.83
N THR A 40 7.07 3.47 22.76
CA THR A 40 5.99 3.97 21.90
C THR A 40 5.57 5.38 22.29
N TYR A 41 5.54 5.66 23.59
CA TYR A 41 5.26 7.00 24.11
C TYR A 41 6.32 8.01 23.66
N THR A 42 7.61 7.69 23.82
CA THR A 42 8.72 8.55 23.42
C THR A 42 8.72 8.88 21.92
N VAL A 43 8.47 7.88 21.06
CA VAL A 43 8.37 8.11 19.60
C VAL A 43 7.21 9.04 19.25
N ARG A 44 6.06 8.87 19.91
CA ARG A 44 4.89 9.73 19.72
C ARG A 44 5.15 11.17 20.20
N LEU A 45 5.74 11.31 21.38
CA LEU A 45 6.10 12.60 21.93
C LEU A 45 7.13 13.32 21.05
N PHE A 46 8.12 12.59 20.53
CA PHE A 46 9.10 13.14 19.59
C PHE A 46 8.43 13.68 18.33
N ALA A 47 7.51 12.92 17.72
CA ALA A 47 6.75 13.35 16.54
C ALA A 47 5.94 14.63 16.82
N GLN A 48 5.29 14.71 17.98
CA GLN A 48 4.57 15.91 18.43
C GLN A 48 5.51 17.11 18.62
N ALA A 49 6.67 16.91 19.27
CA ALA A 49 7.65 17.96 19.52
C ALA A 49 8.21 18.57 18.23
N ILE A 50 8.36 17.78 17.16
CA ILE A 50 8.81 18.27 15.84
C ILE A 50 7.66 18.67 14.91
N ASN A 51 6.41 18.69 15.40
CA ASN A 51 5.19 18.95 14.65
C ASN A 51 5.08 18.12 13.35
N LYS A 52 5.30 16.80 13.46
CA LYS A 52 5.15 15.85 12.37
C LYS A 52 4.05 14.85 12.66
N LYS A 53 3.31 14.49 11.61
CA LYS A 53 2.33 13.40 11.67
C LYS A 53 3.06 12.07 11.86
N LEU A 54 2.74 11.36 12.94
CA LEU A 54 3.17 9.98 13.13
C LEU A 54 2.23 9.03 12.40
N ILE A 55 2.77 8.20 11.52
CA ILE A 55 2.03 7.11 10.90
C ILE A 55 2.34 5.85 11.70
N VAL A 56 1.30 5.20 12.21
CA VAL A 56 1.42 3.95 12.97
C VAL A 56 0.80 2.84 12.14
N ILE A 57 1.62 1.87 11.78
CA ILE A 57 1.19 0.64 11.11
C ILE A 57 1.32 -0.48 12.12
N PRO A 58 0.20 -1.01 12.67
CA PRO A 58 0.27 -2.18 13.52
C PRO A 58 0.73 -3.38 12.68
N VAL A 59 1.73 -4.11 13.19
CA VAL A 59 2.23 -5.34 12.57
C VAL A 59 1.93 -6.49 13.53
N ASN A 60 1.20 -7.46 13.02
CA ASN A 60 0.84 -8.71 13.70
C ASN A 60 1.08 -9.90 12.75
N ALA A 61 0.81 -11.12 13.21
CA ALA A 61 1.00 -12.34 12.41
C ALA A 61 0.19 -12.35 11.09
N ASP A 62 -0.97 -11.69 11.07
CA ASP A 62 -1.85 -11.60 9.89
C ASP A 62 -1.48 -10.42 8.96
N THR A 63 -0.48 -9.62 9.32
CA THR A 63 -0.05 -8.47 8.51
C THR A 63 0.75 -8.95 7.31
N SER A 64 0.08 -9.03 6.16
CA SER A 64 0.70 -9.34 4.88
C SER A 64 1.31 -8.09 4.22
N ILE A 65 2.26 -8.31 3.31
CA ILE A 65 2.93 -7.24 2.54
C ILE A 65 1.90 -6.37 1.81
N SER A 66 0.81 -6.97 1.31
CA SER A 66 -0.26 -6.26 0.60
C SER A 66 -1.01 -5.24 1.47
N THR A 67 -0.96 -5.37 2.80
CA THR A 67 -1.49 -4.35 3.72
C THR A 67 -0.67 -3.05 3.65
N ILE A 68 0.64 -3.16 3.40
CA ILE A 68 1.55 -2.01 3.32
C ILE A 68 1.65 -1.50 1.89
N THR A 69 1.75 -2.38 0.90
CA THR A 69 1.95 -2.02 -0.51
C THR A 69 0.65 -1.78 -1.28
N GLY A 70 -0.48 -2.10 -0.67
CA GLY A 70 -1.77 -2.21 -1.35
C GLY A 70 -1.95 -3.57 -2.01
N SER A 71 -3.22 -3.98 -2.12
CA SER A 71 -3.64 -5.14 -2.89
C SER A 71 -4.32 -4.70 -4.18
N TYR A 72 -4.10 -5.46 -5.26
CA TYR A 72 -4.86 -5.27 -6.48
C TYR A 72 -6.32 -5.65 -6.22
N LYS A 73 -7.24 -4.71 -6.46
CA LYS A 73 -8.68 -4.96 -6.39
C LYS A 73 -9.27 -4.74 -7.78
N PRO A 74 -9.61 -5.80 -8.52
CA PRO A 74 -10.23 -5.64 -9.83
C PRO A 74 -11.55 -4.86 -9.69
N SER A 75 -11.77 -3.91 -10.59
CA SER A 75 -13.04 -3.18 -10.65
C SER A 75 -14.16 -4.16 -11.00
N LYS A 76 -15.25 -4.13 -10.24
CA LYS A 76 -16.48 -4.88 -10.58
C LYS A 76 -17.16 -4.34 -11.85
N TYR A 77 -16.82 -3.13 -12.26
CA TYR A 77 -17.43 -2.45 -13.40
C TYR A 77 -16.40 -2.24 -14.50
N VAL A 78 -16.76 -2.65 -15.71
CA VAL A 78 -16.00 -2.33 -16.92
C VAL A 78 -16.55 -1.01 -17.47
N SER A 79 -15.69 -0.01 -17.61
CA SER A 79 -16.10 1.27 -18.20
C SER A 79 -16.46 1.08 -19.68
N LYS A 80 -17.40 1.89 -20.20
CA LYS A 80 -17.74 1.90 -21.64
C LYS A 80 -16.51 2.07 -22.53
N GLN A 81 -15.53 2.85 -22.07
CA GLN A 81 -14.26 3.06 -22.75
C GLN A 81 -13.40 1.78 -22.81
N ASN A 82 -13.36 1.01 -21.73
CA ASN A 82 -12.65 -0.27 -21.73
C ASN A 82 -13.33 -1.30 -22.63
N ILE A 83 -14.67 -1.35 -22.64
CA ILE A 83 -15.42 -2.19 -23.57
C ILE A 83 -15.08 -1.81 -25.02
N GLN A 84 -15.09 -0.52 -25.36
CA GLN A 84 -14.76 -0.09 -26.72
C GLN A 84 -13.32 -0.44 -27.11
N LYS A 85 -12.36 -0.30 -26.19
CA LYS A 85 -10.96 -0.71 -26.44
C LYS A 85 -10.84 -2.21 -26.68
N ILE A 86 -11.58 -3.03 -25.94
CA ILE A 86 -11.58 -4.48 -26.13
C ILE A 86 -12.17 -4.84 -27.48
N ILE A 87 -13.32 -4.24 -27.84
CA ILE A 87 -13.96 -4.46 -29.15
C ILE A 87 -13.01 -4.09 -30.29
N ASN A 88 -12.36 -2.92 -30.22
CA ASN A 88 -11.42 -2.49 -31.27
C ASN A 88 -10.23 -3.45 -31.40
N LYS A 89 -9.65 -3.90 -30.29
CA LYS A 89 -8.57 -4.89 -30.31
C LYS A 89 -9.01 -6.24 -30.86
N LEU A 90 -10.22 -6.68 -30.54
CA LEU A 90 -10.78 -7.92 -31.08
C LEU A 90 -11.03 -7.82 -32.58
N SER A 91 -11.50 -6.68 -33.08
CA SER A 91 -11.72 -6.46 -34.52
C SER A 91 -10.43 -6.36 -35.33
N GLU A 92 -9.33 -5.97 -34.68
CA GLU A 92 -7.99 -5.94 -35.29
C GLU A 92 -7.32 -7.32 -35.32
N ASP A 93 -7.82 -8.28 -34.54
CA ASP A 93 -7.25 -9.61 -34.46
C ASP A 93 -7.68 -10.48 -35.66
N PRO A 94 -6.73 -10.99 -36.48
CA PRO A 94 -7.04 -11.86 -37.61
C PRO A 94 -7.85 -13.10 -37.21
N ALA A 95 -7.63 -13.64 -36.00
CA ALA A 95 -8.32 -14.82 -35.51
C ALA A 95 -9.82 -14.58 -35.34
N PHE A 96 -10.23 -13.36 -34.97
CA PHE A 96 -11.64 -13.01 -34.82
C PHE A 96 -12.35 -12.99 -36.18
N ASN A 97 -11.71 -12.44 -37.22
CA ASN A 97 -12.24 -12.44 -38.58
C ASN A 97 -12.32 -13.86 -39.17
N GLU A 98 -11.33 -14.70 -38.89
CA GLU A 98 -11.29 -16.08 -39.35
C GLU A 98 -12.40 -16.93 -38.70
N LEU A 99 -12.56 -16.84 -37.38
CA LEU A 99 -13.69 -17.47 -36.67
C LEU A 99 -15.04 -16.99 -37.20
N SER A 100 -15.17 -15.68 -37.46
CA SER A 100 -16.40 -15.11 -38.02
C SER A 100 -16.71 -15.68 -39.40
N ARG A 101 -15.71 -15.86 -40.27
CA ARG A 101 -15.86 -16.50 -41.58
C ARG A 101 -16.26 -17.97 -41.48
N MET A 102 -15.56 -18.75 -40.65
CA MET A 102 -15.85 -20.18 -40.45
C MET A 102 -17.29 -20.41 -39.96
N LEU A 103 -17.77 -19.58 -39.04
CA LEU A 103 -19.15 -19.65 -38.53
C LEU A 103 -20.18 -19.32 -39.63
N LEU A 104 -19.91 -18.30 -40.45
CA LEU A 104 -20.78 -17.92 -41.57
C LEU A 104 -20.84 -19.00 -42.66
N GLU A 105 -19.75 -19.69 -42.94
CA GLU A 105 -19.72 -20.81 -43.87
C GLU A 105 -20.51 -22.01 -43.34
N THR A 106 -20.33 -22.34 -42.05
CA THR A 106 -21.05 -23.43 -41.39
C THR A 106 -22.57 -23.18 -41.37
N ALA A 107 -23.00 -21.93 -41.17
CA ALA A 107 -24.41 -21.56 -41.20
C ALA A 107 -25.05 -21.65 -42.60
N LYS A 108 -24.27 -21.42 -43.66
CA LYS A 108 -24.75 -21.54 -45.05
C LYS A 108 -24.91 -22.98 -45.48
N SER A 109 -24.02 -23.88 -45.05
CA SER A 109 -24.09 -25.31 -45.36
C SER A 109 -25.25 -26.06 -44.68
N HIS A 110 -25.97 -25.44 -43.75
CA HIS A 110 -27.14 -26.02 -43.08
C HIS A 110 -28.48 -25.48 -43.59
N ILE A 111 -28.48 -24.57 -44.58
CA ILE A 111 -29.68 -24.00 -45.20
C ILE A 111 -29.93 -24.59 -46.61
N GLU A 112 -29.01 -25.39 -47.14
CA GLU A 112 -29.24 -26.31 -48.27
C GLU A 112 -29.53 -27.73 -47.77
#